data_AF-V5TM82-F1
#
_entry.id   AF-V5TM82-F1
#
_cell.length_a   1.000
_cell.length_b   1.000
_cell.length_c   1.000
_cell.angle_alpha   90.00
_cell.angle_beta   90.00
_cell.angle_gamma   90.00
#
_symmetry.space_group_name_H-M   'P 1'
#
loop_
_entity.id
_entity.type
_entity.pdbx_description
1 polymer ?
#
loop_
_entity_poly.entity_id
_entity_poly.type
_entity_poly.pdbx_seq_one_letter_code
_entity_poly.pdbx_strand_id
1 'polypeptide(L)'
;MLHSWVGRVVAICGLLAVLFALMVGLGAATPAPALGDYPAEDALAEDYDSHVGEYVQVTGTVSGTSPVEIAVEYEYATGGERHSGTLTVTVRNVDRAVAEGESLQVYGTLGPDWTITAENSVSVPATNYVAMYLVSALAGLWTLGRLICGWRLDWQTGALCRREEPLRPIRALLTMMREVRA
;
A
#
# COMPACT_ATOMS: atom_id res chain seq x y z
N MET A 1 -28.10 9.09 -21.84
CA MET A 1 -28.26 8.51 -20.49
C MET A 1 -27.28 9.08 -19.46
N LEU A 2 -26.04 9.47 -19.80
CA LEU A 2 -25.12 10.23 -18.89
C LEU A 2 -25.37 11.75 -18.77
N HIS A 3 -26.50 12.22 -19.29
CA HIS A 3 -26.78 13.66 -19.46
C HIS A 3 -27.58 14.26 -18.30
N SER A 4 -28.21 13.41 -17.48
CA SER A 4 -28.91 13.81 -16.25
C SER A 4 -28.05 13.53 -15.01
N TRP A 5 -28.20 14.36 -13.98
CA TRP A 5 -27.55 14.20 -12.67
C TRP A 5 -27.65 12.76 -12.15
N VAL A 6 -28.87 12.21 -12.19
CA VAL A 6 -29.17 10.85 -11.71
C VAL A 6 -28.38 9.80 -12.49
N GLY A 7 -28.28 9.94 -13.82
CA GLY A 7 -27.49 9.03 -14.64
C GLY A 7 -26.00 9.06 -14.32
N ARG A 8 -25.45 10.23 -13.95
CA ARG A 8 -24.04 10.35 -13.53
C ARG A 8 -23.78 9.74 -12.16
N VAL A 9 -24.64 9.99 -11.19
CA VAL A 9 -24.52 9.39 -9.85
C VAL A 9 -24.62 7.88 -9.92
N VAL A 10 -25.60 7.35 -10.66
CA VAL A 10 -25.75 5.91 -10.87
C VAL A 10 -24.52 5.31 -11.56
N ALA A 11 -23.97 5.98 -12.57
CA ALA A 11 -22.76 5.52 -13.24
C ALA A 11 -21.54 5.52 -12.30
N ILE A 12 -21.35 6.56 -11.48
CA ILE A 12 -20.26 6.64 -10.50
C ILE A 12 -20.42 5.54 -9.44
N CYS A 13 -21.60 5.39 -8.86
CA CYS A 13 -21.87 4.34 -7.87
C CYS A 13 -21.65 2.94 -8.47
N GLY A 14 -22.08 2.71 -9.70
CA GLY A 14 -21.82 1.46 -10.42
C GLY A 14 -20.33 1.21 -10.63
N LEU A 15 -19.57 2.23 -11.03
CA LEU A 15 -18.14 2.12 -11.25
C LEU A 15 -17.38 1.85 -9.93
N LEU A 16 -17.78 2.53 -8.84
CA LEU A 16 -17.23 2.29 -7.50
C LEU A 16 -17.56 0.90 -6.99
N ALA A 17 -18.78 0.38 -7.24
CA ALA A 17 -19.15 -0.98 -6.89
C ALA A 17 -18.32 -2.01 -7.68
N VAL A 18 -18.10 -1.79 -8.97
CA VAL A 18 -17.22 -2.63 -9.79
C VAL A 18 -15.78 -2.57 -9.31
N LEU A 19 -15.26 -1.38 -9.02
CA LEU A 19 -13.92 -1.22 -8.46
C LEU A 19 -13.78 -1.95 -7.12
N PHE A 20 -14.75 -1.81 -6.22
CA PHE A 20 -14.77 -2.49 -4.94
C PHE A 20 -14.81 -4.02 -5.12
N ALA A 21 -15.67 -4.52 -6.01
CA ALA A 21 -15.74 -5.95 -6.32
C ALA A 21 -14.42 -6.48 -6.91
N LEU A 22 -13.74 -5.69 -7.75
CA LEU A 22 -12.43 -6.04 -8.28
C LEU A 22 -11.36 -6.04 -7.18
N MET A 23 -11.35 -5.03 -6.30
CA MET A 23 -10.39 -4.98 -5.18
C MET A 23 -10.57 -6.16 -4.23
N VAL A 24 -11.81 -6.49 -3.85
CA VAL A 24 -12.10 -7.63 -2.97
C VAL A 24 -11.83 -8.95 -3.69
N GLY A 25 -12.24 -9.08 -4.94
CA GLY A 25 -12.06 -10.31 -5.71
C GLY A 25 -10.58 -10.63 -6.01
N LEU A 26 -9.79 -9.61 -6.38
CA LEU A 26 -8.35 -9.78 -6.58
C LEU A 26 -7.61 -9.95 -5.25
N GLY A 27 -8.03 -9.26 -4.18
CA GLY A 27 -7.43 -9.40 -2.86
C GLY A 27 -7.72 -10.73 -2.16
N ALA A 28 -8.75 -11.46 -2.59
CA ALA A 28 -9.09 -12.79 -2.09
C ALA A 28 -8.57 -13.93 -2.99
N ALA A 29 -7.85 -13.61 -4.06
CA ALA A 29 -7.27 -14.62 -4.94
C ALA A 29 -6.10 -15.33 -4.22
N THR A 30 -5.99 -16.64 -4.42
CA THR A 30 -4.86 -17.42 -3.92
C THR A 30 -3.59 -17.08 -4.71
N PRO A 31 -2.40 -17.11 -4.08
CA PRO A 31 -1.14 -16.85 -4.75
C PRO A 31 -0.99 -17.67 -6.04
N ALA A 32 -0.58 -17.01 -7.12
CA ALA A 32 -0.37 -17.63 -8.43
C ALA A 32 1.07 -17.38 -8.92
N PRO A 33 2.03 -18.27 -8.60
CA PRO A 33 3.44 -18.07 -8.94
C PRO A 33 3.71 -17.83 -10.42
N ALA A 34 2.90 -18.44 -11.30
CA ALA A 34 2.98 -18.26 -12.76
C ALA A 34 2.71 -16.81 -13.23
N LEU A 35 2.07 -16.00 -12.39
CA LEU A 35 1.77 -14.58 -12.65
C LEU A 35 2.72 -13.64 -11.88
N GLY A 36 3.72 -14.18 -11.17
CA GLY A 36 4.62 -13.43 -10.30
C GLY A 36 4.04 -13.09 -8.93
N ASP A 37 2.94 -13.76 -8.54
CA ASP A 37 2.32 -13.64 -7.22
C ASP A 37 2.70 -14.87 -6.39
N TYR A 38 3.71 -14.71 -5.53
CA TYR A 38 4.30 -15.81 -4.77
C TYR A 38 3.66 -15.91 -3.38
N PRO A 39 3.59 -17.12 -2.78
CA PRO A 39 3.19 -17.25 -1.38
C PRO A 39 4.05 -16.34 -0.50
N ALA A 40 3.35 -15.52 0.28
CA ALA A 40 3.92 -14.56 1.21
C ALA A 40 3.76 -15.04 2.66
N GLU A 41 4.28 -14.25 3.60
CA GLU A 41 4.35 -14.54 5.04
C GLU A 41 3.05 -15.14 5.60
N ASP A 42 1.93 -14.52 5.23
CA ASP A 42 0.60 -14.90 5.69
C ASP A 42 0.20 -16.31 5.23
N ALA A 43 0.53 -16.66 3.98
CA ALA A 43 0.25 -17.98 3.42
C ALA A 43 1.14 -19.06 4.07
N LEU A 44 2.42 -18.75 4.33
CA LEU A 44 3.30 -19.66 5.06
C LEU A 44 2.81 -19.87 6.51
N ALA A 45 2.28 -18.83 7.15
CA ALA A 45 1.77 -18.89 8.51
C ALA A 45 0.45 -19.67 8.64
N GLU A 46 -0.35 -19.72 7.56
CA GLU A 46 -1.59 -20.48 7.48
C GLU A 46 -1.32 -21.98 7.21
N ASP A 47 -0.48 -22.32 6.22
CA ASP A 47 -0.19 -23.72 5.86
C ASP A 47 1.26 -23.90 5.36
N TYR A 48 2.20 -23.91 6.30
CA TYR A 48 3.63 -24.11 6.03
C TYR A 48 3.92 -25.38 5.22
N ASP A 49 3.33 -26.52 5.59
CA ASP A 49 3.64 -27.82 5.02
C ASP A 49 3.26 -27.90 3.53
N SER A 50 2.21 -27.18 3.12
CA SER A 50 1.79 -27.10 1.72
C SER A 50 2.77 -26.35 0.82
N HIS A 51 3.56 -25.43 1.39
CA HIS A 51 4.46 -24.55 0.65
C HIS A 51 5.93 -25.02 0.67
N VAL A 52 6.26 -26.11 1.35
CA VAL A 52 7.63 -26.66 1.37
C VAL A 52 8.02 -27.13 -0.03
N GLY A 53 9.12 -26.58 -0.54
CA GLY A 53 9.62 -26.82 -1.89
C GLY A 53 9.11 -25.83 -2.93
N GLU A 54 8.20 -24.92 -2.57
CA GLU A 54 7.73 -23.85 -3.45
C GLU A 54 8.62 -22.62 -3.40
N TYR A 55 8.53 -21.81 -4.46
CA TYR A 55 9.19 -20.51 -4.52
C TYR A 55 8.31 -19.46 -3.83
N VAL A 56 8.87 -18.80 -2.81
CA VAL A 56 8.16 -17.88 -1.92
C VAL A 56 8.81 -16.50 -1.91
N GLN A 57 8.05 -15.52 -1.47
CA GLN A 57 8.50 -14.14 -1.26
C GLN A 57 8.17 -13.73 0.17
N VAL A 58 9.18 -13.51 1.01
CA VAL A 58 8.96 -13.06 2.39
C VAL A 58 9.65 -11.72 2.65
N THR A 59 9.02 -10.87 3.44
CA THR A 59 9.60 -9.60 3.89
C THR A 59 9.69 -9.60 5.40
N GLY A 60 10.89 -9.38 5.94
CA GLY A 60 11.11 -9.38 7.39
C GLY A 60 12.22 -8.44 7.83
N THR A 61 12.41 -8.33 9.14
CA THR A 61 13.51 -7.59 9.75
C THR A 61 14.60 -8.56 10.21
N VAL A 62 15.86 -8.28 9.88
CA VAL A 62 16.99 -9.12 10.27
C VAL A 62 17.16 -9.11 11.79
N SER A 63 17.00 -10.28 12.41
CA SER A 63 17.16 -10.51 13.85
C SER A 63 18.51 -11.13 14.20
N GLY A 64 19.16 -11.80 13.24
CA GLY A 64 20.46 -12.44 13.40
C GLY A 64 21.22 -12.52 12.08
N THR A 65 22.55 -12.58 12.13
CA THR A 65 23.42 -12.52 10.94
C THR A 65 24.36 -13.72 10.77
N SER A 66 24.37 -14.69 11.70
CA SER A 66 25.18 -15.90 11.62
C SER A 66 24.54 -17.08 12.39
N PRO A 67 23.56 -17.80 11.80
CA PRO A 67 23.01 -17.66 10.44
C PRO A 67 22.13 -16.41 10.27
N VAL A 68 21.84 -16.02 9.02
CA VAL A 68 20.91 -14.91 8.77
C VAL A 68 19.50 -15.35 9.16
N GLU A 69 18.91 -14.67 10.12
CA GLU A 69 17.56 -14.88 10.59
C GLU A 69 16.76 -13.61 10.39
N ILE A 70 15.55 -13.75 9.85
CA ILE A 70 14.62 -12.65 9.69
C ILE A 70 13.36 -12.92 10.53
N ALA A 71 12.93 -11.91 11.27
CA ALA A 71 11.65 -11.85 11.93
C ALA A 71 10.61 -11.35 10.92
N VAL A 72 9.65 -12.21 10.60
CA VAL A 72 8.60 -11.98 9.61
C VAL A 72 7.29 -11.81 10.36
N GLU A 73 6.66 -10.64 10.23
CA GLU A 73 5.33 -10.41 10.77
C GLU A 73 4.30 -11.02 9.81
N TYR A 74 3.28 -11.68 10.37
CA TYR A 74 2.17 -12.25 9.60
C TYR A 74 0.85 -11.83 10.22
N GLU A 75 -0.16 -11.70 9.37
CA GLU A 75 -1.53 -11.41 9.76
C GLU A 75 -2.52 -12.01 8.75
N TYR A 76 -3.14 -13.12 9.11
CA TYR A 76 -4.19 -13.76 8.30
C TYR A 76 -5.48 -13.94 9.08
N ALA A 77 -6.59 -14.11 8.36
CA ALA A 77 -7.88 -14.38 8.96
C ALA A 77 -8.47 -15.67 8.38
N THR A 78 -8.65 -16.68 9.23
CA THR A 78 -9.24 -17.96 8.85
C THR A 78 -10.38 -18.31 9.79
N GLY A 79 -11.48 -18.86 9.28
CA GLY A 79 -12.64 -19.25 10.09
C GLY A 79 -13.33 -18.11 10.86
N GLY A 80 -13.05 -16.84 10.56
CA GLY A 80 -13.57 -15.67 11.29
C GLY A 80 -12.71 -15.22 12.47
N GLU A 81 -11.59 -15.89 12.73
CA GLU A 81 -10.58 -15.48 13.70
C GLU A 81 -9.40 -14.81 12.99
N ARG A 82 -8.79 -13.82 13.64
CA ARG A 82 -7.63 -13.08 13.12
C ARG A 82 -6.39 -13.56 13.85
N HIS A 83 -5.44 -14.10 13.10
CA HIS A 83 -4.18 -14.61 13.60
C HIS A 83 -3.10 -13.62 13.20
N SER A 84 -2.36 -13.12 14.20
CA SER A 84 -1.24 -12.23 13.98
C SER A 84 -0.07 -12.65 14.86
N GLY A 85 1.14 -12.58 14.34
CA GLY A 85 2.33 -12.91 15.11
C GLY A 85 3.61 -12.61 14.36
N THR A 86 4.69 -13.17 14.89
CA THR A 86 6.02 -13.06 14.28
C THR A 86 6.61 -14.46 14.14
N LEU A 87 7.09 -14.78 12.95
CA LEU A 87 7.79 -16.02 12.60
C LEU A 87 9.26 -15.71 12.45
N THR A 88 10.12 -16.60 12.93
CA THR A 88 11.56 -16.52 12.65
C THR A 88 11.87 -17.45 11.49
N VAL A 89 12.45 -16.89 10.42
CA VAL A 89 12.82 -17.63 9.20
C VAL A 89 14.31 -17.54 9.01
N THR A 90 14.97 -18.68 8.79
CA THR A 90 16.40 -18.74 8.51
C THR A 90 16.63 -18.60 7.01
N VAL A 91 17.47 -17.65 6.60
CA VAL A 91 17.78 -17.39 5.18
C VAL A 91 19.20 -17.84 4.88
N ARG A 92 19.34 -18.68 3.85
CA ARG A 92 20.63 -19.13 3.32
C ARG A 92 20.92 -18.46 1.99
N ASN A 93 22.21 -18.41 1.63
CA ASN A 93 22.68 -17.87 0.34
C ASN A 93 22.31 -16.39 0.12
N VAL A 94 22.41 -15.57 1.17
CA VAL A 94 22.21 -14.12 1.03
C VAL A 94 23.42 -13.53 0.29
N ASP A 95 23.17 -12.90 -0.86
CA ASP A 95 24.23 -12.38 -1.75
C ASP A 95 25.03 -11.22 -1.13
N ARG A 96 24.50 -10.59 -0.08
CA ARG A 96 25.05 -9.39 0.55
C ARG A 96 25.08 -9.53 2.07
N ALA A 97 26.09 -8.92 2.70
CA ALA A 97 26.11 -8.74 4.15
C ALA A 97 24.95 -7.83 4.59
N VAL A 98 24.10 -8.36 5.47
CA VAL A 98 22.97 -7.66 6.09
C VAL A 98 23.29 -7.31 7.54
N ALA A 99 22.70 -6.23 8.04
CA ALA A 99 22.83 -5.83 9.44
C ALA A 99 21.55 -6.12 10.23
N GLU A 100 21.68 -6.35 11.55
CA GLU A 100 20.53 -6.46 12.43
C GLU A 100 19.68 -5.18 12.38
N GLY A 101 18.36 -5.34 12.35
CA GLY A 101 17.38 -4.25 12.22
C GLY A 101 17.14 -3.77 10.78
N GLU A 102 17.86 -4.30 9.79
CA GLU A 102 17.59 -4.03 8.38
C GLU A 102 16.34 -4.78 7.90
N SER A 103 15.53 -4.17 7.04
CA SER A 103 14.41 -4.86 6.40
C SER A 103 14.90 -5.54 5.12
N LEU A 104 14.64 -6.83 5.01
CA LEU A 104 15.08 -7.68 3.92
C LEU A 104 13.85 -8.32 3.27
N GLN A 105 13.77 -8.19 1.95
CA GLN A 105 12.84 -8.94 1.13
C GLN A 105 13.60 -10.07 0.43
N VAL A 106 13.14 -11.30 0.63
CA VAL A 106 13.81 -12.52 0.17
C VAL A 106 12.91 -13.25 -0.81
N TYR A 107 13.49 -13.61 -1.95
CA TYR A 107 12.88 -14.46 -2.96
C TYR A 107 13.68 -15.75 -3.06
N GLY A 108 13.03 -16.89 -2.91
CA GLY A 108 13.72 -18.17 -2.91
C GLY A 108 12.83 -19.36 -2.64
N THR A 109 13.44 -20.53 -2.54
CA THR A 109 12.70 -21.78 -2.30
C THR A 109 12.59 -22.05 -0.80
N LEU A 110 11.36 -22.32 -0.32
CA LEU A 110 11.10 -22.72 1.06
C LEU A 110 11.56 -24.17 1.28
N GLY A 111 12.42 -24.38 2.25
CA GLY A 111 12.88 -25.68 2.71
C GLY A 111 12.26 -26.08 4.05
N PRO A 112 12.62 -27.27 4.56
CA PRO A 112 12.21 -27.72 5.90
C PRO A 112 12.75 -26.79 7.00
N ASP A 113 12.13 -26.84 8.18
CA ASP A 113 12.52 -26.09 9.38
C ASP A 113 12.60 -24.56 9.16
N TRP A 114 11.63 -23.99 8.43
CA TRP A 114 11.57 -22.54 8.15
C TRP A 114 12.86 -21.97 7.53
N THR A 115 13.52 -22.78 6.71
CA THR A 115 14.75 -22.38 6.02
C THR A 115 14.44 -21.98 4.59
N ILE A 116 14.73 -20.74 4.20
CA ILE A 116 14.62 -20.28 2.81
C ILE A 116 16.00 -20.27 2.18
N THR A 117 16.13 -20.91 1.02
CA THR A 117 17.33 -20.76 0.17
C THR A 117 17.10 -19.59 -0.76
N ALA A 118 17.72 -18.45 -0.45
CA ALA A 118 17.58 -17.24 -1.24
C ALA A 118 18.23 -17.42 -2.62
N GLU A 119 17.46 -17.09 -3.66
CA GLU A 119 17.96 -16.92 -5.01
C GLU A 119 18.15 -15.44 -5.35
N ASN A 120 17.38 -14.56 -4.70
CA ASN A 120 17.57 -13.13 -4.76
C ASN A 120 17.16 -12.51 -3.41
N SER A 121 17.97 -11.58 -2.91
CA SER A 121 17.66 -10.83 -1.70
C SER A 121 17.80 -9.34 -1.97
N VAL A 122 16.73 -8.59 -1.71
CA VAL A 122 16.71 -7.14 -1.86
C VAL A 122 16.61 -6.53 -0.46
N SER A 123 17.63 -5.78 -0.07
CA SER A 123 17.52 -4.88 1.08
C SER A 123 16.50 -3.82 0.73
N VAL A 124 15.42 -3.77 1.51
CA VAL A 124 14.46 -2.68 1.45
C VAL A 124 14.93 -1.69 2.51
N PRO A 125 15.73 -0.67 2.15
CA PRO A 125 15.99 0.39 3.10
C PRO A 125 14.64 0.93 3.54
N ALA A 126 14.45 1.06 4.85
CA ALA A 126 13.30 1.75 5.45
C ALA A 126 13.36 3.22 5.03
N THR A 127 13.09 3.48 3.75
CA THR A 127 13.08 4.78 3.13
C THR A 127 11.94 5.49 3.82
N ASN A 128 12.33 6.54 4.53
CA ASN A 128 11.53 7.36 5.42
C ASN A 128 10.08 7.52 4.91
N TYR A 129 9.19 6.61 5.29
CA TYR A 129 7.77 6.63 4.86
C TYR A 129 7.13 7.98 5.16
N VAL A 130 7.65 8.68 6.19
CA VAL A 130 7.32 10.06 6.52
C VAL A 130 7.51 11.01 5.34
N ALA A 131 8.62 10.93 4.60
CA ALA A 131 8.86 11.76 3.43
C ALA A 131 7.83 11.48 2.33
N MET A 132 7.50 10.21 2.08
CA MET A 132 6.48 9.81 1.11
C MET A 132 5.09 10.31 1.52
N TYR A 133 4.72 10.15 2.80
CA TYR A 133 3.46 10.63 3.34
C TYR A 133 3.38 12.16 3.31
N LEU A 134 4.46 12.87 3.63
CA LEU A 134 4.51 14.32 3.56
C LEU A 134 4.35 14.83 2.13
N VAL A 135 5.07 14.26 1.17
CA VAL A 135 4.95 14.64 -0.24
C VAL A 135 3.53 14.34 -0.75
N SER A 136 2.98 13.18 -0.41
CA SER A 136 1.62 12.79 -0.80
C SER A 136 0.56 13.70 -0.17
N ALA A 137 0.72 14.06 1.11
CA ALA A 137 -0.16 14.99 1.80
C ALA A 137 -0.10 16.39 1.19
N LEU A 138 1.11 16.90 0.90
CA LEU A 138 1.30 18.20 0.26
C LEU A 138 0.70 18.22 -1.15
N ALA A 139 0.93 17.18 -1.96
CA ALA A 139 0.35 17.05 -3.29
C ALA A 139 -1.18 16.92 -3.24
N GLY A 140 -1.71 16.17 -2.26
CA GLY A 140 -3.13 16.03 -1.98
C GLY A 140 -3.77 17.36 -1.60
N LEU A 141 -3.19 18.09 -0.62
CA LEU A 141 -3.66 19.41 -0.22
C LEU A 141 -3.58 20.43 -1.35
N TRP A 142 -2.52 20.40 -2.15
CA TRP A 142 -2.38 21.27 -3.31
C TRP A 142 -3.48 21.01 -4.35
N THR A 143 -3.70 19.73 -4.67
CA THR A 143 -4.71 19.32 -5.65
C THR A 143 -6.11 19.65 -5.16
N LEU A 144 -6.40 19.37 -3.89
CA LEU A 144 -7.66 19.71 -3.24
C LEU A 144 -7.87 21.24 -3.21
N GLY A 145 -6.83 22.01 -2.89
CA GLY A 145 -6.85 23.46 -2.93
C GLY A 145 -7.14 24.00 -4.33
N ARG A 146 -6.48 23.47 -5.37
CA ARG A 146 -6.75 23.80 -6.79
C ARG A 146 -8.18 23.46 -7.19
N LEU A 147 -8.69 22.31 -6.76
CA LEU A 147 -10.04 21.88 -7.05
C LEU A 147 -11.07 22.84 -6.41
N ILE A 148 -10.94 23.14 -5.13
CA ILE A 148 -11.87 24.03 -4.40
C ILE A 148 -11.78 25.48 -4.90
N CYS A 149 -10.56 25.98 -5.16
CA CYS A 149 -10.35 27.37 -5.58
C CYS A 149 -10.74 27.63 -7.04
N GLY A 150 -10.53 26.64 -7.92
CA GLY A 150 -10.76 26.77 -9.35
C GLY A 150 -12.12 26.27 -9.82
N TRP A 151 -12.79 25.42 -9.04
CA TRP A 151 -14.00 24.73 -9.46
C TRP A 151 -15.12 24.91 -8.43
N ARG A 152 -16.35 25.01 -8.94
CA ARG A 152 -17.58 24.98 -8.16
C ARG A 152 -18.38 23.82 -8.69
N LEU A 153 -18.78 22.94 -7.78
CA LEU A 153 -19.59 21.81 -8.16
C LEU A 153 -21.03 22.31 -8.08
N ASP A 154 -21.68 22.31 -9.24
CA ASP A 154 -23.00 22.90 -9.42
C ASP A 154 -24.05 21.89 -8.98
N TRP A 155 -24.71 22.15 -7.84
CA TRP A 155 -25.66 21.24 -7.21
C TRP A 155 -26.98 21.07 -7.99
N GLN A 156 -27.21 21.84 -9.07
CA GLN A 156 -28.39 21.67 -9.92
C GLN A 156 -28.10 20.80 -11.15
N THR A 157 -26.86 20.80 -11.66
CA THR A 157 -26.47 20.07 -12.88
C THR A 157 -25.50 18.91 -12.64
N GLY A 158 -24.88 18.83 -11.46
CA GLY A 158 -23.96 17.75 -11.09
C GLY A 158 -22.69 17.81 -11.93
N ALA A 159 -22.34 19.02 -12.36
CA ALA A 159 -21.17 19.29 -13.17
C ALA A 159 -20.13 20.02 -12.32
N LEU A 160 -18.88 19.62 -12.50
CA LEU A 160 -17.75 20.39 -12.00
C LEU A 160 -17.58 21.58 -12.95
N CYS A 161 -18.09 22.74 -12.57
CA CYS A 161 -17.98 23.96 -13.36
C CYS A 161 -16.74 24.74 -12.92
N ARG A 162 -15.96 25.24 -13.87
CA ARG A 162 -14.84 26.14 -13.56
C ARG A 162 -15.42 27.45 -13.00
N ARG A 163 -14.88 27.95 -11.88
CA ARG A 163 -15.24 29.28 -11.36
C ARG A 163 -14.70 30.34 -12.30
N GLU A 164 -15.54 31.30 -12.69
CA GLU A 164 -15.12 32.47 -13.48
C GLU A 164 -14.22 33.41 -12.65
N GLU A 165 -14.52 33.55 -11.36
CA GLU A 165 -13.64 34.19 -10.37
C GLU A 165 -13.06 33.15 -9.41
N PRO A 166 -11.79 32.72 -9.62
CA PRO A 166 -11.14 31.78 -8.71
C PRO A 166 -10.94 32.43 -7.32
N LEU A 167 -11.25 31.66 -6.28
CA LEU A 167 -11.00 32.10 -4.90
C LEU A 167 -9.49 32.32 -4.73
N ARG A 168 -9.11 33.51 -4.25
CA ARG A 168 -7.71 33.87 -3.94
C ARG A 168 -7.52 33.99 -2.42
N PRO A 169 -7.54 32.88 -1.66
CA PRO A 169 -7.43 32.92 -0.21
C PRO A 169 -6.13 33.58 0.27
N ILE A 170 -5.04 33.41 -0.49
CA ILE A 170 -3.73 34.04 -0.18
C ILE A 170 -3.81 35.58 -0.28
N ARG A 171 -4.57 36.14 -1.24
CA ARG A 171 -4.76 37.60 -1.30
C ARG A 171 -5.61 38.10 -0.13
N ALA A 172 -6.70 37.41 0.19
CA ALA A 172 -7.56 37.77 1.32
C ALA A 172 -6.79 37.75 2.66
N LEU A 173 -5.96 36.72 2.88
CA LEU A 173 -5.13 36.60 4.07
C LEU A 173 -4.05 37.70 4.14
N LEU A 174 -3.39 38.00 3.01
CA LEU A 174 -2.40 39.09 2.94
C LEU A 174 -3.03 40.48 3.15
N THR A 175 -4.28 40.68 2.72
CA THR A 175 -5.01 41.92 3.00
C THR A 175 -5.35 42.02 4.48
N MET A 176 -5.88 40.97 5.10
CA MET A 176 -6.14 40.94 6.55
C MET A 176 -4.87 41.17 7.39
N MET A 177 -3.76 40.53 7.04
CA MET A 177 -2.49 40.72 7.76
C MET A 177 -1.92 42.13 7.62
N ARG A 178 -2.24 42.85 6.53
CA ARG A 178 -1.88 44.27 6.37
C ARG A 178 -2.78 45.18 7.20
N GLU A 179 -4.07 44.91 7.26
CA GLU A 179 -5.02 45.66 8.10
C GLU A 179 -4.73 45.52 9.59
N VAL A 180 -4.31 44.35 10.06
CA VAL A 180 -3.92 44.12 11.47
C VAL A 180 -2.61 44.81 11.85
N ARG A 181 -1.77 45.20 10.88
CA ARG A 181 -0.47 45.83 11.09
C ARG A 181 -0.46 47.36 10.91
N ALA A 182 -1.58 47.95 10.50
CA ALA A 182 -1.78 49.38 10.35
C ALA A 182 -2.49 49.95 11.58
#